data_AF-A0AAD5T8W7-F1
#
_entry.id   AF-A0AAD5T8W7-F1
#
_cell.length_a   1.000
_cell.length_b   1.000
_cell.length_c   1.000
_cell.angle_alpha   90.00
_cell.angle_beta   90.00
_cell.angle_gamma   90.00
#
_symmetry.space_group_name_H-M   'P 1'
#
loop_
_entity.id
_entity.type
_entity.pdbx_description
1 polymer ?
#
loop_
_entity_poly.entity_id
_entity_poly.type
_entity_poly.pdbx_seq_one_letter_code
_entity_poly.pdbx_strand_id
1 'polypeptide(L)'
;MLQRIFNSLFLENLHKLKELCYLNLALNNITKIENLERCESLSKLDLTVNFVSNPLDLESLRGNVMLKELFLVGNPITQVEGYREFAIITLPQLKVLDGKEIDKSERIKAAQIYNTIHTRLIKERQIHENDTKSKNNDNTNPGILMEASAESQ
;
A
#
# COMPACT_ATOMS: atom_id res chain seq x y z
N MET A 1 3.44 15.14 9.73
CA MET A 1 1.98 15.05 9.98
C MET A 1 1.17 15.89 8.99
N LEU A 2 1.52 17.17 8.76
CA LEU A 2 0.85 18.07 7.81
C LEU A 2 0.81 17.57 6.35
N GLN A 3 1.92 17.02 5.83
CA GLN A 3 1.96 16.51 4.44
C GLN A 3 1.04 15.30 4.22
N ARG A 4 0.88 14.44 5.24
CA ARG A 4 -0.01 13.27 5.18
C ARG A 4 -1.48 13.68 5.17
N ILE A 5 -1.81 14.72 5.95
CA ILE A 5 -3.15 15.35 5.94
C ILE A 5 -3.40 16.00 4.57
N PHE A 6 -2.44 16.73 4.03
CA PHE A 6 -2.55 17.36 2.71
C PHE A 6 -2.79 16.33 1.61
N ASN A 7 -2.03 15.23 1.59
CA ASN A 7 -2.23 14.15 0.62
C ASN A 7 -3.60 13.47 0.78
N SER A 8 -4.05 13.20 2.01
CA SER A 8 -5.39 12.66 2.27
C SER A 8 -6.49 13.59 1.77
N LEU A 9 -6.42 14.88 2.13
CA LEU A 9 -7.41 15.89 1.76
C LEU A 9 -7.43 16.18 0.24
N PHE A 10 -6.26 16.12 -0.40
CA PHE A 10 -6.10 16.27 -1.84
C PHE A 10 -6.75 15.11 -2.58
N LEU A 11 -6.45 13.86 -2.17
CA LEU A 11 -7.03 12.65 -2.76
C LEU A 11 -8.55 12.57 -2.56
N GLU A 12 -9.06 12.98 -1.39
CA GLU A 12 -10.49 12.95 -1.05
C GLU A 12 -11.37 13.72 -2.04
N ASN A 13 -10.87 14.76 -2.72
CA ASN A 13 -11.69 15.56 -3.65
C ASN A 13 -11.54 15.17 -5.13
N LEU A 14 -10.64 14.24 -5.47
CA LEU A 14 -10.38 13.86 -6.86
C LEU A 14 -11.57 13.20 -7.55
N HIS A 15 -12.44 12.53 -6.78
CA HIS A 15 -13.66 11.90 -7.30
C HIS A 15 -14.66 12.91 -7.94
N LYS A 16 -14.52 14.20 -7.64
CA LYS A 16 -15.35 15.26 -8.25
C LYS A 16 -14.88 15.63 -9.66
N LEU A 17 -13.66 15.25 -10.02
CA LEU A 17 -13.04 15.55 -11.31
C LEU A 17 -13.38 14.43 -12.31
N LYS A 18 -14.57 14.51 -12.91
CA LYS A 18 -15.08 13.50 -13.86
C LYS A 18 -14.21 13.30 -15.10
N GLU A 19 -13.30 14.22 -15.40
CA GLU A 19 -12.41 14.18 -16.57
C GLU A 19 -10.94 13.95 -16.19
N LEU A 20 -10.65 13.60 -14.93
CA LEU A 20 -9.28 13.36 -14.49
C LEU A 20 -8.75 12.05 -15.08
N CYS A 21 -8.04 12.17 -16.20
CA CYS A 21 -7.44 11.03 -16.90
C CYS A 21 -6.01 10.73 -16.44
N TYR A 22 -5.25 11.74 -16.03
CA TYR A 22 -3.87 11.61 -15.59
C TYR A 22 -3.68 12.24 -14.22
N LEU A 23 -3.17 11.44 -13.28
CA LEU A 23 -2.79 11.89 -11.95
C LEU A 23 -1.30 11.65 -11.74
N ASN A 24 -0.55 12.75 -11.63
CA ASN A 24 0.86 12.72 -11.28
C ASN A 24 1.03 13.05 -9.79
N LEU A 25 1.53 12.08 -9.05
CA LEU A 25 1.87 12.17 -7.64
C LEU A 25 3.33 11.77 -7.40
N ALA A 26 4.19 11.84 -8.42
CA ALA A 26 5.60 11.53 -8.29
C ALA A 26 6.30 12.46 -7.28
N LEU A 27 7.38 11.98 -6.66
CA LEU A 27 8.21 12.72 -5.70
C LEU A 27 7.44 13.24 -4.47
N ASN A 28 6.41 12.51 -4.06
CA ASN A 28 5.66 12.80 -2.84
C ASN A 28 6.05 11.84 -1.71
N ASN A 29 5.39 11.96 -0.56
CA ASN A 29 5.58 11.06 0.57
C ASN A 29 4.36 10.14 0.78
N ILE A 30 3.81 9.63 -0.32
CA ILE A 30 2.66 8.72 -0.26
C ILE A 30 3.14 7.36 0.25
N THR A 31 2.57 6.92 1.37
CA THR A 31 2.89 5.63 1.99
C THR A 31 1.86 4.56 1.68
N LYS A 32 0.65 4.98 1.26
CA LYS A 32 -0.51 4.11 1.07
C LYS A 32 -1.34 4.61 -0.10
N ILE A 33 -1.85 3.67 -0.89
CA ILE A 33 -2.76 3.96 -2.00
C ILE A 33 -4.19 3.78 -1.48
N GLU A 34 -4.94 4.87 -1.37
CA GLU A 34 -6.33 4.88 -0.90
C GLU A 34 -7.08 6.09 -1.47
N ASN A 35 -8.41 6.12 -1.31
CA ASN A 35 -9.29 7.21 -1.77
C ASN A 35 -9.32 7.46 -3.29
N LEU A 36 -8.78 6.55 -4.11
CA LEU A 36 -8.80 6.64 -5.58
C LEU A 36 -9.95 5.87 -6.23
N GLU A 37 -10.68 5.04 -5.48
CA GLU A 37 -11.73 4.13 -5.97
C GLU A 37 -12.80 4.79 -6.84
N ARG A 38 -13.09 6.07 -6.59
CA ARG A 38 -14.13 6.85 -7.29
C ARG A 38 -13.62 7.68 -8.47
N CYS A 39 -12.33 7.59 -8.79
CA CYS A 39 -11.74 8.26 -9.96
C CYS A 39 -11.91 7.37 -11.20
N GLU A 40 -13.14 7.24 -11.69
CA GLU A 40 -13.52 6.29 -12.75
C GLU A 40 -12.81 6.57 -14.08
N SER A 41 -12.55 7.84 -14.39
CA SER A 41 -11.89 8.28 -15.63
C SER A 41 -10.36 8.17 -15.60
N LEU A 42 -9.77 7.83 -14.44
CA LEU A 42 -8.32 7.80 -14.27
C LEU A 42 -7.71 6.70 -15.15
N SER A 43 -6.90 7.11 -16.14
CA SER A 43 -6.24 6.22 -17.09
C SER A 43 -4.75 6.05 -16.81
N LYS A 44 -4.10 7.05 -16.20
CA LYS A 44 -2.67 7.04 -15.87
C LYS A 44 -2.44 7.54 -14.45
N LEU A 45 -1.73 6.75 -13.65
CA LEU A 45 -1.33 7.09 -12.28
C LEU A 45 0.19 6.99 -12.15
N ASP A 46 0.82 8.10 -11.80
CA ASP A 46 2.25 8.16 -11.54
C ASP A 46 2.50 8.36 -10.04
N LEU A 47 3.06 7.33 -9.41
CA LEU A 47 3.48 7.33 -8.01
C LEU A 47 5.01 7.17 -7.90
N THR A 48 5.76 7.51 -8.95
CA THR A 48 7.22 7.37 -8.99
C THR A 48 7.89 8.08 -7.81
N VAL A 49 8.84 7.42 -7.16
CA VAL A 49 9.59 7.93 -6.00
C VAL A 49 8.63 8.40 -4.88
N ASN A 50 7.90 7.44 -4.33
CA ASN A 50 7.09 7.58 -3.11
C ASN A 50 7.52 6.49 -2.10
N PHE A 51 6.74 6.30 -1.02
CA PHE A 51 7.02 5.34 0.04
C PHE A 51 5.98 4.23 0.15
N VAL A 52 5.33 3.85 -0.96
CA VAL A 52 4.37 2.74 -0.99
C VAL A 52 5.14 1.43 -0.79
N SER A 53 4.81 0.69 0.27
CA SER A 53 5.50 -0.56 0.62
C SER A 53 4.63 -1.80 0.56
N ASN A 54 3.31 -1.65 0.71
CA ASN A 54 2.39 -2.78 0.84
C ASN A 54 1.72 -3.11 -0.50
N PRO A 55 1.98 -4.29 -1.10
CA PRO A 55 1.31 -4.68 -2.33
C PRO A 55 -0.22 -4.78 -2.22
N LEU A 56 -0.75 -5.12 -1.04
CA LEU A 56 -2.20 -5.22 -0.83
C LEU A 56 -2.91 -3.86 -1.02
N ASP A 57 -2.20 -2.74 -0.91
CA ASP A 57 -2.79 -1.43 -1.14
C ASP A 57 -3.23 -1.25 -2.61
N LEU A 58 -2.68 -2.04 -3.55
CA LEU A 58 -3.11 -2.04 -4.95
C LEU A 58 -4.55 -2.50 -5.13
N GLU A 59 -5.13 -3.23 -4.18
CA GLU A 59 -6.53 -3.65 -4.25
C GLU A 59 -7.49 -2.46 -4.29
N SER A 60 -7.11 -1.32 -3.70
CA SER A 60 -7.89 -0.08 -3.75
C SER A 60 -8.07 0.46 -5.18
N LEU A 61 -7.18 0.10 -6.11
CA LEU A 61 -7.23 0.53 -7.51
C LEU A 61 -8.10 -0.39 -8.39
N ARG A 62 -8.68 -1.47 -7.84
CA ARG A 62 -9.55 -2.39 -8.60
C ARG A 62 -10.77 -1.68 -9.19
N GLY A 63 -11.30 -0.67 -8.48
CA GLY A 63 -12.43 0.14 -8.94
C GLY A 63 -12.12 1.08 -10.10
N ASN A 64 -10.85 1.40 -10.35
CA ASN A 64 -10.42 2.28 -11.44
C ASN A 64 -10.38 1.53 -12.78
N VAL A 65 -11.55 1.26 -13.35
CA VAL A 65 -11.71 0.45 -14.57
C VAL A 65 -10.97 1.02 -15.80
N MET A 66 -10.78 2.33 -15.84
CA MET A 66 -10.07 3.00 -16.93
C MET A 66 -8.55 3.01 -16.75
N LEU A 67 -8.01 2.62 -15.59
CA LEU A 67 -6.57 2.69 -15.31
C LEU A 67 -5.78 1.75 -16.22
N LYS A 68 -4.95 2.32 -17.10
CA LYS A 68 -4.13 1.59 -18.08
C LYS A 68 -2.63 1.68 -17.78
N GLU A 69 -2.17 2.75 -17.14
CA GLU A 69 -0.76 2.96 -16.85
C GLU A 69 -0.54 3.24 -15.37
N LEU A 70 0.38 2.51 -14.75
CA LEU A 70 0.76 2.67 -13.35
C LEU A 70 2.29 2.70 -13.23
N PHE A 71 2.80 3.71 -12.55
CA PHE A 71 4.23 3.86 -12.28
C PHE A 71 4.46 3.87 -10.77
N LEU A 72 5.24 2.91 -10.29
CA LEU A 72 5.61 2.72 -8.89
C LEU A 72 7.14 2.64 -8.71
N VAL A 73 7.91 2.87 -9.77
CA VAL A 73 9.38 2.94 -9.73
C VAL A 73 9.85 3.83 -8.58
N GLY A 74 10.85 3.36 -7.82
CA GLY A 74 11.37 4.10 -6.67
C GLY A 74 10.54 4.00 -5.39
N ASN A 75 9.53 3.12 -5.35
CA ASN A 75 8.80 2.77 -4.12
C ASN A 75 9.31 1.44 -3.53
N PRO A 76 9.30 1.26 -2.19
CA PRO A 76 9.67 0.00 -1.55
C PRO A 76 8.90 -1.24 -2.06
N ILE A 77 7.64 -1.08 -2.48
CA ILE A 77 6.82 -2.14 -3.08
C ILE A 77 7.51 -2.84 -4.26
N THR A 78 8.35 -2.12 -5.02
CA THR A 78 9.06 -2.67 -6.20
C THR A 78 10.13 -3.70 -5.84
N GLN A 79 10.54 -3.76 -4.57
CA GLN A 79 11.50 -4.74 -4.06
C GLN A 79 10.82 -6.00 -3.52
N VAL A 80 9.49 -6.02 -3.44
CA VAL A 80 8.75 -7.18 -2.95
C VAL A 80 8.74 -8.25 -4.04
N GLU A 81 9.21 -9.46 -3.72
CA GLU A 81 9.17 -10.59 -4.64
C GLU A 81 7.73 -10.87 -5.10
N GLY A 82 7.51 -11.04 -6.40
CA GLY A 82 6.18 -11.27 -6.96
C GLY A 82 5.30 -10.01 -7.05
N TYR A 83 5.82 -8.80 -6.76
CA TYR A 83 5.09 -7.55 -6.87
C TYR A 83 4.45 -7.35 -8.25
N ARG A 84 5.24 -7.58 -9.32
CA ARG A 84 4.78 -7.35 -10.69
C ARG A 84 3.60 -8.26 -11.03
N GLU A 85 3.72 -9.54 -10.70
CA GLU A 85 2.68 -10.54 -10.91
C GLU A 85 1.45 -10.24 -10.06
N PHE A 86 1.64 -9.85 -8.81
CA PHE A 86 0.56 -9.42 -7.93
C PHE A 86 -0.19 -8.22 -8.52
N ALA A 87 0.51 -7.20 -8.99
CA ALA A 87 -0.07 -6.01 -9.60
C ALA A 87 -0.84 -6.36 -10.89
N ILE A 88 -0.26 -7.19 -11.76
CA ILE A 88 -0.88 -7.61 -13.03
C ILE A 88 -2.22 -8.33 -12.81
N ILE A 89 -2.30 -9.18 -11.79
CA ILE A 89 -3.52 -9.96 -11.48
C ILE A 89 -4.53 -9.11 -10.73
N THR A 90 -4.05 -8.32 -9.77
CA THR A 90 -4.91 -7.44 -8.97
C THR A 90 -5.56 -6.38 -9.83
N LEU A 91 -4.86 -5.91 -10.86
CA LEU A 91 -5.30 -4.86 -11.78
C LEU A 91 -5.36 -5.38 -13.22
N PRO A 92 -6.35 -6.23 -13.57
CA PRO A 92 -6.45 -6.82 -14.90
C PRO A 92 -6.64 -5.78 -16.01
N GLN A 93 -7.16 -4.59 -15.69
CA GLN A 93 -7.36 -3.48 -16.61
C GLN A 93 -6.06 -2.80 -17.08
N LEU A 94 -4.96 -3.00 -16.36
CA LEU A 94 -3.68 -2.32 -16.57
C LEU A 94 -2.99 -2.82 -17.84
N LYS A 95 -2.41 -1.92 -18.64
CA LYS A 95 -1.68 -2.25 -19.87
C LYS A 95 -0.17 -2.06 -19.72
N VAL A 96 0.25 -1.08 -18.93
CA VAL A 96 1.65 -0.73 -18.69
C VAL A 96 1.88 -0.62 -17.19
N LEU A 97 2.94 -1.27 -16.72
CA LEU A 97 3.42 -1.19 -15.35
C LEU A 97 4.91 -0.85 -15.36
N ASP A 98 5.26 0.25 -14.67
CA ASP A 98 6.65 0.75 -14.57
C ASP A 98 7.31 0.98 -15.93
N GLY A 99 6.55 1.52 -16.88
CA GLY A 99 7.02 1.78 -18.25
C GLY A 99 7.18 0.53 -19.12
N LYS A 100 6.79 -0.66 -18.63
CA LYS A 100 6.80 -1.91 -19.40
C LYS A 100 5.39 -2.36 -19.72
N GLU A 101 5.14 -2.67 -20.99
CA GLU A 101 3.88 -3.31 -21.40
C GLU A 101 3.69 -4.65 -20.70
N ILE A 102 2.43 -5.01 -20.46
CA ILE A 102 2.03 -6.28 -19.86
C ILE A 102 1.58 -7.24 -20.97
N ASP A 103 2.36 -8.27 -21.20
CA ASP A 103 2.07 -9.33 -22.15
C ASP A 103 1.00 -10.32 -21.58
N LYS A 104 0.22 -10.94 -22.47
CA LYS A 104 -0.63 -12.10 -22.18
C LYS A 104 0.15 -13.23 -21.49
N SER A 105 1.40 -13.51 -21.88
CA SER A 105 2.19 -14.56 -21.23
C SER A 105 2.52 -14.22 -19.78
N GLU A 106 2.79 -12.95 -19.48
CA GLU A 106 2.97 -12.48 -18.10
C GLU A 106 1.69 -12.65 -17.29
N ARG A 107 0.51 -12.36 -17.87
CA ARG A 107 -0.78 -12.58 -17.19
C ARG A 107 -1.00 -14.04 -16.83
N ILE A 108 -0.67 -14.97 -17.74
CA ILE A 108 -0.83 -16.41 -17.50
C ILE A 108 0.12 -16.86 -16.38
N LYS A 109 1.39 -16.45 -16.45
CA LYS A 109 2.39 -16.77 -15.41
C LYS A 109 1.98 -16.23 -14.05
N ALA A 110 1.53 -14.97 -14.03
CA ALA A 110 1.06 -14.32 -12.83
C ALA A 110 -0.12 -15.12 -12.23
N ALA A 111 -1.15 -15.45 -13.03
CA ALA A 111 -2.32 -16.21 -12.57
C ALA A 111 -1.96 -17.55 -11.90
N GLN A 112 -0.92 -18.24 -12.39
CA GLN A 112 -0.47 -19.51 -11.81
C GLN A 112 0.11 -19.37 -10.40
N ILE A 113 0.71 -18.22 -10.08
CA ILE A 113 1.40 -17.99 -8.80
C ILE A 113 0.62 -17.09 -7.84
N TYR A 114 -0.54 -16.56 -8.24
CA TYR A 114 -1.36 -15.64 -7.46
C TYR A 114 -1.62 -16.10 -6.04
N ASN A 115 -2.18 -17.32 -5.88
CA ASN A 115 -2.60 -17.84 -4.59
C ASN A 115 -1.41 -17.95 -3.62
N THR A 116 -0.24 -18.33 -4.14
CA THR A 116 1.01 -18.42 -3.37
C THR A 116 1.44 -17.05 -2.89
N ILE A 117 1.48 -16.05 -3.79
CA ILE A 117 1.88 -14.67 -3.44
C ILE A 117 0.88 -14.07 -2.46
N HIS A 118 -0.41 -14.12 -2.76
CA HIS A 118 -1.46 -13.52 -1.94
C HIS A 118 -1.49 -14.12 -0.52
N THR A 119 -1.38 -15.45 -0.40
CA THR A 119 -1.31 -16.12 0.90
C THR A 119 -0.08 -15.71 1.69
N ARG A 120 1.08 -15.57 1.02
CA ARG A 120 2.33 -15.13 1.65
C ARG A 120 2.21 -13.69 2.18
N LEU A 121 1.72 -12.77 1.35
CA LEU A 121 1.57 -11.36 1.73
C LEU A 121 0.61 -11.17 2.92
N ILE A 122 -0.49 -11.92 2.97
CA ILE A 122 -1.41 -11.90 4.12
C ILE A 122 -0.72 -12.38 5.40
N LYS A 123 0.05 -13.48 5.31
CA LYS A 123 0.78 -14.02 6.48
C LYS A 123 1.86 -13.04 6.97
N GLU A 124 2.65 -12.48 6.06
CA GLU A 124 3.68 -11.49 6.38
C GLU A 124 3.07 -10.27 7.08
N ARG A 125 1.91 -9.79 6.61
CA ARG A 125 1.17 -8.71 7.26
C ARG A 125 0.72 -9.07 8.68
N GLN A 126 0.15 -10.26 8.88
CA GLN A 126 -0.32 -10.70 10.20
C GLN A 126 0.83 -10.85 11.21
N ILE A 127 2.00 -11.33 10.76
CA ILE A 127 3.20 -11.44 11.61
C ILE A 127 3.64 -10.04 12.06
N HIS A 128 3.75 -9.08 11.13
CA HIS A 128 4.10 -7.70 11.47
C HIS A 128 3.09 -7.03 12.42
N GLU A 129 1.80 -7.30 12.26
CA GLU A 129 0.74 -6.80 13.15
C GLU A 129 0.79 -7.45 14.55
N ASN A 130 1.22 -8.70 14.66
CA ASN A 130 1.38 -9.39 15.95
C ASN A 130 2.64 -8.93 16.70
N ASP A 131 3.76 -8.75 15.98
CA ASP A 131 5.02 -8.27 16.55
C ASP A 131 4.90 -6.82 17.07
N THR A 132 4.14 -5.97 16.38
CA THR A 132 3.86 -4.60 16.83
C THR A 132 2.94 -4.55 18.05
N LYS A 133 1.99 -5.50 18.17
CA LYS A 133 1.14 -5.63 19.38
C LYS A 133 1.93 -6.16 20.58
N SER A 134 2.84 -7.11 20.38
CA SER A 134 3.66 -7.67 21.47
C SER A 134 4.61 -6.62 22.06
N LYS A 135 5.23 -5.76 21.24
CA LYS A 135 6.09 -4.67 21.71
C LYS A 135 5.34 -3.57 22.48
N ASN A 136 4.04 -3.41 22.26
CA ASN A 136 3.22 -2.43 22.99
C ASN A 136 2.73 -2.95 24.35
N ASN A 137 2.74 -4.26 24.60
CA ASN A 137 2.32 -4.86 25.87
C ASN A 137 3.44 -4.91 26.93
N ASP A 138 4.71 -4.76 26.54
CA ASP A 138 5.84 -4.77 27.47
C ASP A 138 6.11 -3.40 28.14
N ASN A 139 5.33 -2.35 27.83
CA ASN A 139 5.57 -0.99 28.33
C ASN A 139 4.48 -0.41 29.26
N THR A 140 3.57 -1.24 29.79
CA THR A 140 2.63 -0.85 30.85
C THR A 140 2.53 -1.90 31.95
N ASN A 141 3.55 -2.05 32.79
CA ASN A 141 3.37 -2.31 34.22
C ASN A 141 4.68 -2.14 35.03
N PRO A 142 4.76 -1.17 35.95
CA PRO A 142 5.37 -1.45 37.25
C PRO A 142 4.29 -1.31 38.32
N GLY A 143 3.50 -2.36 38.46
CA GLY A 143 2.46 -2.48 39.48
C GLY A 143 2.92 -3.36 40.62
N ILE A 144 3.30 -2.70 41.72
CA ILE A 144 3.05 -3.08 43.13
C ILE A 144 3.99 -4.15 43.73
N LEU A 145 4.75 -3.76 44.77
CA LEU A 145 4.49 -4.27 46.13
C LEU A 145 5.26 -3.48 47.21
N MET A 146 4.48 -3.19 48.24
CA MET A 146 4.71 -2.47 49.48
C MET A 146 5.30 -3.43 50.52
N GLU A 147 6.41 -3.06 51.17
CA GLU A 147 6.91 -3.60 52.45
C GLU A 147 8.07 -2.69 52.89
N ALA A 148 8.40 -2.40 54.14
CA ALA A 148 7.70 -2.27 55.40
C ALA A 148 8.73 -1.66 56.38
N SER A 149 8.24 -0.98 57.41
CA SER A 149 8.90 -0.78 58.71
C SER A 149 9.98 0.31 58.90
N ALA A 150 9.77 0.98 60.03
CA ALA A 150 10.54 2.01 60.69
C ALA A 150 12.02 1.64 60.96
N GLU A 151 12.87 2.66 61.09
CA GLU A 151 13.74 2.82 62.27
C GLU A 151 14.35 4.24 62.33
N SER A 152 14.47 4.72 63.57
CA SER A 152 14.99 6.02 64.00
C SER A 152 16.43 6.30 63.58
N GLN A 153 16.75 7.58 63.34
CA GLN A 153 17.58 8.44 64.21
C GLN A 153 17.50 9.90 63.76
#